data_AF-A0A1V6AAB4-F1
#
_entry.id   AF-A0A1V6AAB4-F1
#
_cell.length_a   1.000
_cell.length_b   1.000
_cell.length_c   1.000
_cell.angle_alpha   90.00
_cell.angle_beta   90.00
_cell.angle_gamma   90.00
#
_symmetry.space_group_name_H-M   'P 1'
#
loop_
_entity.id
_entity.type
_entity.pdbx_description
1 polymer ?
#
loop_
_entity_poly.entity_id
_entity_poly.type
_entity_poly.pdbx_seq_one_letter_code
_entity_poly.pdbx_strand_id
1 'polypeptide(L)'
;MEKNVILTLIEVAEKLRVSKHTIQAWMSPSSPNHRPDFASMARHAGRKSIFLEKEIDTWLEQRKGTTYYEDYSEVSAYWKEKFLKGRGLLKGLVKAPEFKTVETNLFFSAGKLGLDLDAMLVWLTDSPAADRVFQAVNRAECLILPVILSHFFLSRSHKSGAYFEKLKDFLLIQNIFVQAPFNEGVLQMIIDRNLPANDFSVQIYCSCMLAKADFFLTANTYLLAQNGFNTVPI
;
A
#
# COMPACT_ATOMS: atom_id res chain seq x y z
N MET A 1 -28.05 -3.26 29.79
CA MET A 1 -26.84 -4.07 29.99
C MET A 1 -26.36 -4.54 28.64
N GLU A 2 -25.33 -3.92 28.07
CA GLU A 2 -24.68 -4.46 26.87
C GLU A 2 -24.10 -5.84 27.21
N LYS A 3 -24.41 -6.87 26.41
CA LYS A 3 -23.81 -8.20 26.56
C LYS A 3 -22.36 -8.10 26.11
N ASN A 4 -21.42 -8.37 27.02
CA ASN A 4 -20.02 -8.59 26.65
C ASN A 4 -19.90 -9.93 25.94
N VAL A 5 -19.84 -9.90 24.60
CA VAL A 5 -19.60 -11.08 23.77
C VAL A 5 -18.13 -11.48 23.90
N ILE A 6 -17.89 -12.75 24.21
CA ILE A 6 -16.55 -13.34 24.33
C ILE A 6 -16.26 -14.14 23.07
N LEU A 7 -15.13 -13.87 22.44
CA LEU A 7 -14.64 -14.57 21.26
C LEU A 7 -13.48 -15.50 21.65
N THR A 8 -13.46 -16.69 21.07
CA THR A 8 -12.32 -17.59 21.06
C THR A 8 -11.30 -17.15 20.01
N LEU A 9 -10.09 -17.69 20.09
CA LEU A 9 -9.03 -17.42 19.12
C LEU A 9 -9.45 -17.72 17.66
N ILE A 10 -10.29 -18.75 17.44
CA ILE A 10 -10.78 -19.09 16.10
C ILE A 10 -11.76 -18.02 15.61
N GLU A 11 -12.72 -17.61 16.43
CA GLU A 11 -13.71 -16.57 16.08
C GLU A 11 -13.03 -15.22 15.83
N VAL A 12 -11.98 -14.90 16.59
CA VAL A 12 -11.15 -13.71 16.33
C VAL A 12 -10.41 -13.83 14.99
N ALA A 13 -9.85 -14.99 14.67
CA ALA A 13 -9.18 -15.22 13.38
C ALA A 13 -10.16 -15.08 12.20
N GLU A 14 -11.38 -15.59 12.33
CA GLU A 14 -12.45 -15.44 11.34
C GLU A 14 -12.88 -13.99 11.18
N LYS A 15 -13.14 -13.28 12.29
CA LYS A 15 -13.52 -11.86 12.30
C LYS A 15 -12.45 -10.97 11.66
N LEU A 16 -11.18 -11.29 11.89
CA LEU A 16 -10.03 -10.58 11.32
C LEU A 16 -9.62 -11.09 9.93
N ARG A 17 -10.24 -12.15 9.43
CA ARG A 17 -9.92 -12.81 8.14
C ARG A 17 -8.44 -13.19 8.01
N VAL A 18 -7.83 -13.64 9.10
CA VAL A 18 -6.44 -14.13 9.13
C VAL A 18 -6.39 -15.56 9.64
N SER A 19 -5.23 -16.22 9.47
CA SER A 19 -5.07 -17.57 10.00
C SER A 19 -4.98 -17.58 11.53
N LYS A 20 -5.43 -18.67 12.15
CA LYS A 20 -5.23 -18.94 13.58
C LYS A 20 -3.75 -18.78 14.00
N HIS A 21 -2.83 -19.23 13.16
CA HIS A 21 -1.39 -19.17 13.40
C HIS A 21 -0.88 -17.72 13.41
N THR A 22 -1.46 -16.84 12.59
CA THR A 22 -1.16 -15.41 12.58
C THR A 22 -1.51 -14.78 13.93
N ILE A 23 -2.70 -15.08 14.46
CA ILE A 23 -3.12 -14.60 15.80
C ILE A 23 -2.18 -15.14 16.89
N GLN A 24 -1.79 -16.41 16.81
CA GLN A 24 -0.83 -16.99 17.76
C GLN A 24 0.54 -16.33 17.70
N ALA A 25 1.03 -16.01 16.49
CA ALA A 25 2.27 -15.29 16.30
C ALA A 25 2.20 -13.88 16.91
N TRP A 26 1.09 -13.16 16.71
CA TRP A 26 0.89 -11.84 17.32
C TRP A 26 0.93 -11.87 18.84
N MET A 27 0.35 -12.90 19.47
CA MET A 27 0.36 -13.04 20.93
C MET A 27 1.70 -13.50 21.53
N SER A 28 2.57 -14.13 20.73
CA SER A 28 3.80 -14.76 21.24
C SER A 28 4.96 -13.75 21.31
N PRO A 29 5.52 -13.46 22.50
CA PRO A 29 6.64 -12.52 22.63
C PRO A 29 7.91 -12.93 21.89
N SER A 30 8.08 -14.24 21.63
CA SER A 30 9.21 -14.79 20.87
C SER A 30 9.00 -14.75 19.35
N SER A 31 7.81 -14.35 18.87
CA SER A 31 7.55 -14.24 17.44
C SER A 31 8.10 -12.93 16.88
N PRO A 32 8.72 -12.92 15.68
CA PRO A 32 9.06 -11.67 15.00
C PRO A 32 7.82 -10.83 14.63
N ASN A 33 6.62 -11.43 14.67
CA ASN A 33 5.36 -10.76 14.40
C ASN A 33 4.60 -10.40 15.69
N HIS A 34 5.28 -10.39 16.84
CA HIS A 34 4.63 -10.06 18.11
C HIS A 34 3.98 -8.67 18.07
N ARG A 35 2.72 -8.58 18.50
CA ARG A 35 1.96 -7.34 18.62
C ARG A 35 1.56 -7.15 20.08
N PRO A 36 2.34 -6.37 20.87
CA PRO A 36 2.12 -6.23 22.31
C PRO A 36 0.73 -5.67 22.65
N ASP A 37 0.26 -4.72 21.84
CA ASP A 37 -1.06 -4.11 21.94
C ASP A 37 -2.18 -5.15 21.74
N PHE A 38 -2.05 -6.03 20.74
CA PHE A 38 -3.00 -7.13 20.53
C PHE A 38 -2.91 -8.18 21.64
N ALA A 39 -1.70 -8.59 22.01
CA ALA A 39 -1.45 -9.60 23.02
C ALA A 39 -2.04 -9.22 24.38
N SER A 40 -2.04 -7.93 24.72
CA SER A 40 -2.62 -7.41 25.96
C SER A 40 -4.13 -7.66 26.11
N MET A 41 -4.85 -7.82 25.00
CA MET A 41 -6.30 -8.11 24.98
C MET A 41 -6.61 -9.59 25.26
N ALA A 42 -5.63 -10.47 25.10
CA ALA A 42 -5.80 -11.90 25.27
C ALA A 42 -5.97 -12.25 26.75
N ARG A 43 -7.10 -12.88 27.07
CA ARG A 43 -7.39 -13.44 28.39
C ARG A 43 -7.39 -14.96 28.34
N HIS A 44 -7.24 -15.59 29.50
CA HIS A 44 -7.20 -17.04 29.60
C HIS A 44 -8.44 -17.56 30.31
N ALA A 45 -9.17 -18.45 29.64
CA ALA A 45 -10.21 -19.28 30.23
C ALA A 45 -9.71 -20.73 30.25
N GLY A 46 -9.03 -21.09 31.34
CA GLY A 46 -8.28 -22.35 31.43
C GLY A 46 -7.15 -22.38 30.40
N ARG A 47 -7.14 -23.40 29.52
CA ARG A 47 -6.12 -23.56 28.47
C ARG A 47 -6.43 -22.81 27.17
N LYS A 48 -7.51 -22.04 27.12
CA LYS A 48 -7.96 -21.34 25.90
C LYS A 48 -7.74 -19.83 26.03
N SER A 49 -7.20 -19.23 24.97
CA SER A 49 -7.16 -17.77 24.82
C SER A 49 -8.51 -17.27 24.32
N ILE A 50 -9.05 -16.27 25.02
CA ILE A 50 -10.33 -15.61 24.75
C ILE A 50 -10.18 -14.09 24.73
N PHE A 51 -11.08 -13.41 24.04
CA PHE A 51 -11.05 -11.97 23.80
C PHE A 51 -12.44 -11.38 23.99
N LEU A 52 -12.52 -10.11 24.37
CA LEU A 52 -13.79 -9.39 24.32
C LEU A 52 -14.00 -8.85 22.91
N GLU A 53 -15.16 -9.08 22.33
CA GLU A 53 -15.47 -8.63 20.97
C GLU A 53 -15.26 -7.12 20.82
N LYS A 54 -15.73 -6.33 21.80
CA LYS A 54 -15.60 -4.86 21.80
C LYS A 54 -14.14 -4.39 21.78
N GLU A 55 -13.22 -5.12 22.40
CA GLU A 55 -11.80 -4.76 22.37
C GLU A 55 -11.19 -5.09 21.01
N ILE A 56 -11.58 -6.22 20.39
CA ILE A 56 -11.19 -6.55 19.03
C ILE A 56 -11.74 -5.51 18.04
N ASP A 57 -12.98 -5.08 18.21
CA ASP A 57 -13.60 -4.03 17.39
C ASP A 57 -12.91 -2.67 17.61
N THR A 58 -12.62 -2.30 18.86
CA THR A 58 -11.87 -1.07 19.18
C THR A 58 -10.46 -1.11 18.59
N TRP A 59 -9.77 -2.24 18.70
CA TRP A 59 -8.43 -2.44 18.15
C TRP A 59 -8.44 -2.39 16.62
N LEU A 60 -9.47 -2.95 16.00
CA LEU A 60 -9.74 -2.84 14.57
C LEU A 60 -10.06 -1.40 14.16
N GLU A 61 -10.86 -0.67 14.93
CA GLU A 61 -11.25 0.72 14.66
C GLU A 61 -10.10 1.69 14.85
N GLN A 62 -9.30 1.51 15.90
CA GLN A 62 -8.05 2.22 16.10
C GLN A 62 -7.18 2.03 14.89
N ARG A 63 -7.01 0.80 14.39
CA ARG A 63 -6.29 0.55 13.14
C ARG A 63 -7.01 1.16 11.93
N LYS A 64 -8.31 1.03 11.76
CA LYS A 64 -9.03 1.73 10.67
C LYS A 64 -8.81 3.25 10.66
N GLY A 65 -8.55 3.87 11.82
CA GLY A 65 -8.21 5.29 11.98
C GLY A 65 -6.70 5.63 12.07
N THR A 66 -5.83 4.65 12.31
CA THR A 66 -4.36 4.81 12.48
C THR A 66 -3.52 4.00 11.49
N THR A 67 -4.13 3.21 10.60
CA THR A 67 -3.47 2.44 9.52
C THR A 67 -3.08 3.36 8.38
N TYR A 68 -2.27 4.36 8.68
CA TYR A 68 -1.59 5.12 7.65
C TYR A 68 -0.13 5.37 7.95
N TYR A 69 0.32 5.08 9.17
CA TYR A 69 1.71 5.23 9.51
C TYR A 69 2.07 4.14 10.52
N GLU A 70 2.91 3.20 10.07
CA GLU A 70 4.09 2.68 10.79
C GLU A 70 4.32 1.17 10.73
N ASP A 71 3.38 0.35 10.26
CA ASP A 71 3.58 -1.11 10.30
C ASP A 71 3.68 -1.76 8.91
N TYR A 72 4.92 -2.00 8.44
CA TYR A 72 5.20 -2.79 7.23
C TYR A 72 4.67 -4.23 7.30
N SER A 73 4.27 -4.69 8.48
CA SER A 73 3.74 -6.04 8.71
C SER A 73 2.38 -6.31 8.05
N GLU A 74 1.78 -5.32 7.39
CA GLU A 74 0.58 -5.51 6.57
C GLU A 74 0.89 -5.93 5.13
N VAL A 75 2.11 -5.71 4.62
CA VAL A 75 2.51 -6.13 3.27
C VAL A 75 2.71 -7.64 3.23
N SER A 76 2.20 -8.29 2.18
CA SER A 76 2.36 -9.73 2.01
C SER A 76 3.84 -10.11 1.81
N ALA A 77 4.31 -11.17 2.47
CA ALA A 77 5.65 -11.72 2.19
C ALA A 77 5.88 -12.11 0.71
N TYR A 78 4.78 -12.33 -0.04
CA TYR A 78 4.75 -12.68 -1.46
C TYR A 78 4.27 -11.50 -2.32
N TRP A 79 4.49 -10.26 -1.88
CA TRP A 79 3.97 -9.09 -2.59
C TRP A 79 4.57 -8.96 -4.00
N LYS A 80 5.83 -9.39 -4.21
CA LYS A 80 6.47 -9.34 -5.54
C LYS A 80 5.77 -10.24 -6.54
N GLU A 81 5.47 -11.50 -6.20
CA GLU A 81 4.75 -12.39 -7.12
C GLU A 81 3.33 -11.90 -7.39
N LYS A 82 2.67 -11.30 -6.38
CA LYS A 82 1.34 -10.70 -6.54
C LYS A 82 1.39 -9.45 -7.43
N PHE A 83 2.40 -8.58 -7.26
CA PHE A 83 2.60 -7.40 -8.09
C PHE A 83 2.77 -7.78 -9.57
N LEU A 84 3.54 -8.85 -9.84
CA LEU A 84 3.73 -9.42 -11.18
C LEU A 84 2.42 -9.79 -11.88
N LYS A 85 1.43 -10.30 -11.14
CA LYS A 85 0.11 -10.63 -11.69
C LYS A 85 -0.73 -9.40 -12.07
N GLY A 86 -0.31 -8.20 -11.67
CA GLY A 86 -0.94 -6.95 -12.07
C GLY A 86 -0.57 -6.45 -13.45
N ARG A 87 0.52 -6.96 -14.04
CA ARG A 87 1.00 -6.52 -15.35
C ARG A 87 -0.10 -6.76 -16.40
N GLY A 88 -0.44 -5.72 -17.16
CA GLY A 88 -1.40 -5.84 -18.26
C GLY A 88 -2.87 -6.01 -17.85
N LEU A 89 -3.25 -5.81 -16.57
CA LEU A 89 -4.67 -5.86 -16.15
C LEU A 89 -5.59 -4.90 -16.93
N LEU A 90 -5.04 -3.83 -17.48
CA LEU A 90 -5.72 -2.81 -18.30
C LEU A 90 -5.32 -2.86 -19.78
N LYS A 91 -4.57 -3.88 -20.21
CA LYS A 91 -4.13 -4.04 -21.59
C LYS A 91 -5.34 -4.10 -22.54
N GLY A 92 -5.32 -3.24 -23.56
CA GLY A 92 -6.41 -3.11 -24.54
C GLY A 92 -7.64 -2.33 -24.06
N LEU A 93 -7.70 -1.95 -22.77
CA LEU A 93 -8.78 -1.13 -22.21
C LEU A 93 -8.40 0.33 -22.09
N VAL A 94 -7.13 0.59 -21.76
CA VAL A 94 -6.55 1.92 -21.66
C VAL A 94 -5.36 1.98 -22.60
N LYS A 95 -5.21 3.10 -23.33
CA LYS A 95 -4.04 3.32 -24.18
C LYS A 95 -2.79 3.33 -23.29
N ALA A 96 -1.82 2.49 -23.63
CA ALA A 96 -0.54 2.47 -22.95
C ALA A 96 0.17 3.84 -23.07
N PRO A 97 0.74 4.37 -21.97
CA PRO A 97 1.59 5.55 -22.05
C PRO A 97 2.78 5.30 -22.99
N GLU A 98 3.08 6.30 -23.82
CA GLU A 98 4.21 6.32 -24.72
C GLU A 98 5.29 7.24 -24.12
N PHE A 99 6.34 6.65 -23.57
CA PHE A 99 7.49 7.38 -23.05
C PHE A 99 8.68 7.23 -24.00
N LYS A 100 9.41 8.33 -24.23
CA LYS A 100 10.73 8.22 -24.85
C LYS A 100 11.63 7.52 -23.85
N THR A 101 12.18 6.37 -24.22
CA THR A 101 13.16 5.63 -23.42
C THR A 101 14.36 6.54 -23.17
N VAL A 102 14.45 7.12 -21.98
CA VAL A 102 15.62 7.91 -21.59
C VAL A 102 16.69 6.92 -21.17
N GLU A 103 17.76 6.70 -21.96
CA GLU A 103 18.92 5.84 -21.63
C GLU A 103 19.69 6.30 -20.38
N THR A 104 19.03 6.32 -19.23
CA THR A 104 19.62 6.65 -17.94
C THR A 104 19.68 5.38 -17.11
N ASN A 105 20.82 5.18 -16.45
CA ASN A 105 20.97 4.12 -15.48
C ASN A 105 19.98 4.36 -14.34
N LEU A 106 19.26 3.32 -13.97
CA LEU A 106 18.27 3.37 -12.90
C LEU A 106 19.01 3.57 -11.56
N PHE A 107 18.99 4.80 -11.03
CA PHE A 107 19.71 5.23 -9.82
C PHE A 107 19.10 4.75 -8.49
N PHE A 108 18.29 3.69 -8.53
CA PHE A 108 17.67 3.09 -7.34
C PHE A 108 18.35 1.76 -6.99
N SER A 109 18.94 1.67 -5.80
CA SER A 109 19.66 0.48 -5.33
C SER A 109 18.80 -0.43 -4.45
N ALA A 110 18.09 0.13 -3.46
CA ALA A 110 17.16 -0.55 -2.55
C ALA A 110 16.31 0.46 -1.76
N GLY A 111 15.30 -0.03 -1.04
CA GLY A 111 14.44 0.78 -0.16
C GLY A 111 12.96 0.74 -0.55
N LYS A 112 12.20 1.69 -0.02
CA LYS A 112 10.76 1.82 -0.21
C LYS A 112 10.49 2.69 -1.43
N LEU A 113 9.74 2.13 -2.39
CA LEU A 113 9.50 2.77 -3.67
C LEU A 113 8.05 3.27 -3.74
N GLY A 114 7.89 4.58 -3.78
CA GLY A 114 6.62 5.21 -4.12
C GLY A 114 6.36 5.11 -5.63
N LEU A 115 5.10 4.87 -6.00
CA LEU A 115 4.69 4.73 -7.41
C LEU A 115 3.80 5.88 -7.84
N ASP A 116 4.17 6.53 -8.94
CA ASP A 116 3.33 7.53 -9.59
C ASP A 116 2.21 6.90 -10.44
N LEU A 117 1.27 7.74 -10.87
CA LEU A 117 0.24 7.39 -11.84
C LEU A 117 0.84 6.79 -13.12
N ASP A 118 1.90 7.41 -13.67
CA ASP A 118 2.54 6.95 -14.90
C ASP A 118 3.18 5.56 -14.74
N ALA A 119 3.84 5.29 -13.60
CA ALA A 119 4.40 3.97 -13.28
C ALA A 119 3.32 2.89 -13.27
N MET A 120 2.21 3.19 -12.61
CA MET A 120 1.08 2.27 -12.51
C MET A 120 0.41 2.07 -13.87
N LEU A 121 0.22 3.13 -14.67
CA LEU A 121 -0.35 3.00 -16.01
C LEU A 121 0.55 2.18 -16.92
N VAL A 122 1.87 2.41 -16.92
CA VAL A 122 2.84 1.61 -17.68
C VAL A 122 2.72 0.14 -17.34
N TRP A 123 2.67 -0.17 -16.04
CA TRP A 123 2.57 -1.54 -15.56
C TRP A 123 1.24 -2.21 -15.92
N LEU A 124 0.14 -1.56 -15.56
CA LEU A 124 -1.21 -2.09 -15.73
C LEU A 124 -1.59 -2.22 -17.21
N THR A 125 -1.04 -1.40 -18.10
CA THR A 125 -1.33 -1.48 -19.55
C THR A 125 -0.36 -2.36 -20.33
N ASP A 126 0.69 -2.88 -19.68
CA ASP A 126 1.78 -3.62 -20.35
C ASP A 126 2.45 -2.78 -21.45
N SER A 127 2.78 -1.51 -21.11
CA SER A 127 3.53 -0.61 -21.98
C SER A 127 4.96 -1.13 -22.23
N PRO A 128 5.62 -0.78 -23.34
CA PRO A 128 7.04 -1.12 -23.58
C PRO A 128 7.98 -0.70 -22.43
N ALA A 129 7.62 0.32 -21.65
CA ALA A 129 8.39 0.75 -20.48
C ALA A 129 8.19 -0.13 -19.22
N ALA A 130 7.35 -1.17 -19.28
CA ALA A 130 7.04 -2.01 -18.12
C ALA A 130 8.26 -2.72 -17.53
N ASP A 131 9.27 -3.01 -18.35
CA ASP A 131 10.51 -3.64 -17.88
C ASP A 131 11.32 -2.72 -16.96
N ARG A 132 11.19 -1.39 -17.10
CA ARG A 132 11.82 -0.43 -16.18
C ARG A 132 11.11 -0.37 -14.84
N VAL A 133 9.77 -0.38 -14.87
CA VAL A 133 8.98 -0.51 -13.64
C VAL A 133 9.37 -1.80 -12.92
N PHE A 134 9.49 -2.91 -13.65
CA PHE A 134 9.93 -4.18 -13.09
C PHE A 134 11.32 -4.11 -12.46
N GLN A 135 12.30 -3.50 -13.14
CA GLN A 135 13.66 -3.36 -12.60
C GLN A 135 13.69 -2.57 -11.27
N ALA A 136 12.95 -1.46 -11.20
CA ALA A 136 12.84 -0.66 -9.99
C ALA A 136 12.15 -1.45 -8.86
N VAL A 137 11.01 -2.05 -9.16
CA VAL A 137 10.21 -2.84 -8.20
C VAL A 137 10.98 -4.06 -7.67
N ASN A 138 11.76 -4.73 -8.52
CA ASN A 138 12.51 -5.91 -8.10
C ASN A 138 13.57 -5.59 -7.03
N ARG A 139 14.12 -4.37 -7.06
CA ARG A 139 15.07 -3.85 -6.07
C ARG A 139 14.40 -3.30 -4.82
N ALA A 140 13.11 -2.97 -4.89
CA ALA A 140 12.38 -2.42 -3.77
C ALA A 140 12.17 -3.45 -2.65
N GLU A 141 12.17 -2.96 -1.41
CA GLU A 141 11.83 -3.71 -0.21
C GLU A 141 10.31 -3.77 -0.03
N CYS A 142 9.62 -2.67 -0.34
CA CYS A 142 8.16 -2.59 -0.46
C CYS A 142 7.74 -1.47 -1.42
N LEU A 143 6.47 -1.49 -1.80
CA LEU A 143 5.87 -0.48 -2.67
C LEU A 143 4.91 0.39 -1.87
N ILE A 144 4.97 1.70 -2.06
CA ILE A 144 4.05 2.66 -1.47
C ILE A 144 3.12 3.18 -2.56
N LEU A 145 1.83 3.04 -2.34
CA LEU A 145 0.79 3.52 -3.25
C LEU A 145 -0.17 4.46 -2.50
N PRO A 146 -0.30 5.72 -2.90
CA PRO A 146 -1.24 6.63 -2.25
C PRO A 146 -2.70 6.23 -2.46
N VAL A 147 -3.52 6.41 -1.43
CA VAL A 147 -4.97 6.10 -1.48
C VAL A 147 -5.70 6.89 -2.56
N ILE A 148 -5.25 8.10 -2.87
CA ILE A 148 -5.82 8.93 -3.95
C ILE A 148 -5.60 8.30 -5.32
N LEU A 149 -4.48 7.59 -5.51
CA LEU A 149 -4.17 6.89 -6.75
C LEU A 149 -4.98 5.59 -6.85
N SER A 150 -5.12 4.85 -5.74
CA SER A 150 -6.04 3.70 -5.66
C SER A 150 -7.47 4.11 -6.02
N HIS A 151 -7.96 5.21 -5.45
CA HIS A 151 -9.29 5.76 -5.75
C HIS A 151 -9.42 6.20 -7.22
N PHE A 152 -8.39 6.85 -7.78
CA PHE A 152 -8.38 7.23 -9.20
C PHE A 152 -8.63 6.02 -10.12
N PHE A 153 -7.91 4.92 -9.94
CA PHE A 153 -8.11 3.72 -10.77
C PHE A 153 -9.50 3.10 -10.58
N LEU A 154 -9.93 2.93 -9.32
CA LEU A 154 -11.22 2.30 -9.02
C LEU A 154 -12.40 3.12 -9.55
N SER A 155 -12.37 4.43 -9.36
CA SER A 155 -13.41 5.34 -9.86
C SER A 155 -13.50 5.36 -11.38
N ARG A 156 -12.41 5.07 -12.11
CA ARG A 156 -12.44 4.95 -13.58
C ARG A 156 -12.95 3.58 -14.07
N SER A 157 -12.82 2.54 -13.25
CA SER A 157 -13.24 1.17 -13.60
C SER A 157 -14.68 0.81 -13.22
N HIS A 158 -15.40 1.65 -12.47
CA HIS A 158 -16.71 1.32 -11.89
C HIS A 158 -17.76 0.83 -12.91
N LYS A 159 -17.68 1.28 -14.17
CA LYS A 159 -18.61 0.88 -15.24
C LYS A 159 -18.44 -0.56 -15.71
N SER A 160 -17.34 -1.22 -15.34
CA SER A 160 -17.10 -2.62 -15.68
C SER A 160 -16.80 -3.44 -14.43
N GLY A 161 -17.83 -4.15 -13.93
CA GLY A 161 -17.75 -4.89 -12.67
C GLY A 161 -16.59 -5.88 -12.61
N ALA A 162 -16.31 -6.62 -13.69
CA ALA A 162 -15.21 -7.57 -13.70
C ALA A 162 -13.82 -6.91 -13.60
N TYR A 163 -13.61 -5.75 -14.21
CA TYR A 163 -12.33 -5.02 -14.11
C TYR A 163 -12.19 -4.27 -12.80
N PHE A 164 -13.28 -3.71 -12.30
CA PHE A 164 -13.33 -3.10 -10.98
C PHE A 164 -12.91 -4.09 -9.90
N GLU A 165 -13.46 -5.31 -9.90
CA GLU A 165 -13.11 -6.33 -8.91
C GLU A 165 -11.63 -6.75 -9.02
N LYS A 166 -11.11 -6.96 -10.23
CA LYS A 166 -9.69 -7.27 -10.44
C LYS A 166 -8.76 -6.17 -9.93
N LEU A 167 -9.08 -4.90 -10.21
CA LEU A 167 -8.30 -3.76 -9.74
C LEU A 167 -8.42 -3.60 -8.22
N LYS A 168 -9.62 -3.75 -7.66
CA LYS A 168 -9.84 -3.69 -6.21
C LYS A 168 -9.02 -4.76 -5.49
N ASP A 169 -9.04 -5.99 -6.00
CA ASP A 169 -8.25 -7.09 -5.45
C ASP A 169 -6.76 -6.75 -5.47
N PHE A 170 -6.25 -6.30 -6.62
CA PHE A 170 -4.85 -5.95 -6.82
C PHE A 170 -4.40 -4.77 -5.95
N LEU A 171 -5.16 -3.67 -5.92
CA LEU A 171 -4.78 -2.42 -5.27
C LEU A 171 -4.97 -2.47 -3.75
N LEU A 172 -6.02 -3.15 -3.27
CA LEU A 172 -6.45 -3.03 -1.87
C LEU A 172 -6.46 -4.34 -1.06
N ILE A 173 -6.69 -5.50 -1.68
CA ILE A 173 -6.94 -6.75 -0.92
C ILE A 173 -5.70 -7.64 -0.86
N GLN A 174 -4.91 -7.67 -1.93
CA GLN A 174 -3.77 -8.57 -2.02
C GLN A 174 -2.57 -8.16 -1.13
N ASN A 175 -2.66 -7.00 -0.46
CA ASN A 175 -1.63 -6.43 0.40
C ASN A 175 -0.28 -6.32 -0.30
N ILE A 176 -0.31 -5.81 -1.54
CA ILE A 176 0.88 -5.59 -2.37
C ILE A 176 1.58 -4.28 -1.98
N PHE A 177 0.77 -3.28 -1.61
CA PHE A 177 1.21 -1.91 -1.37
C PHE A 177 1.01 -1.53 0.09
N VAL A 178 1.94 -0.73 0.61
CA VAL A 178 1.67 0.14 1.76
C VAL A 178 0.84 1.31 1.26
N GLN A 179 -0.37 1.48 1.80
CA GLN A 179 -1.26 2.57 1.40
C GLN A 179 -0.85 3.88 2.09
N ALA A 180 -0.42 4.87 1.31
CA ALA A 180 -0.09 6.19 1.84
C ALA A 180 -1.34 7.08 1.89
N PRO A 181 -1.65 7.77 3.00
CA PRO A 181 -2.80 8.63 3.08
C PRO A 181 -2.61 9.91 2.25
N PHE A 182 -3.73 10.54 1.94
CA PHE A 182 -3.77 11.95 1.57
C PHE A 182 -4.45 12.73 2.70
N ASN A 183 -3.66 13.41 3.52
CA ASN A 183 -4.10 14.08 4.74
C ASN A 183 -3.54 15.51 4.84
N GLU A 184 -3.83 16.21 5.93
CA GLU A 184 -3.35 17.58 6.17
C GLU A 184 -1.83 17.71 6.04
N GLY A 185 -1.06 16.73 6.50
CA GLY A 185 0.40 16.73 6.37
C GLY A 185 0.86 16.81 4.91
N VAL A 186 0.14 16.14 4.00
CA VAL A 186 0.43 16.20 2.55
C VAL A 186 0.23 17.62 2.03
N LEU A 187 -0.88 18.26 2.41
CA LEU A 187 -1.18 19.63 2.02
C LEU A 187 -0.13 20.61 2.58
N GLN A 188 0.26 20.43 3.85
CA GLN A 188 1.30 21.24 4.47
C GLN A 188 2.65 21.08 3.75
N MET A 189 3.05 19.85 3.40
CA MET A 189 4.28 19.61 2.64
C MET A 189 4.26 20.30 1.26
N ILE A 190 3.11 20.30 0.57
CA ILE A 190 2.95 20.99 -0.71
C ILE A 190 3.15 22.50 -0.53
N ILE A 191 2.54 23.08 0.52
CA ILE A 191 2.64 24.52 0.84
C ILE A 191 4.07 24.89 1.22
N ASP A 192 4.68 24.17 2.16
CA ASP A 192 6.02 24.44 2.69
C ASP A 192 7.09 24.37 1.60
N ARG A 193 6.90 23.48 0.61
CA ARG A 193 7.80 23.31 -0.54
C ARG A 193 7.40 24.15 -1.75
N ASN A 194 6.34 24.96 -1.65
CA ASN A 194 5.80 25.78 -2.73
C ASN A 194 5.57 24.99 -4.05
N LEU A 195 4.95 23.81 -3.93
CA LEU A 195 4.69 22.91 -5.05
C LEU A 195 3.29 23.15 -5.65
N PRO A 196 3.07 22.83 -6.95
CA PRO A 196 1.78 23.05 -7.58
C PRO A 196 0.74 22.05 -7.04
N ALA A 197 -0.14 22.54 -6.16
CA ALA A 197 -1.13 21.72 -5.49
C ALA A 197 -2.17 21.08 -6.42
N ASN A 198 -2.33 21.59 -7.64
CA ASN A 198 -3.24 21.04 -8.66
C ASN A 198 -2.61 19.92 -9.50
N ASP A 199 -1.30 19.69 -9.39
CA ASP A 199 -0.63 18.58 -10.06
C ASP A 199 -0.84 17.28 -9.27
N PHE A 200 -1.44 16.29 -9.93
CA PHE A 200 -1.79 15.03 -9.29
C PHE A 200 -0.55 14.21 -8.92
N SER A 201 0.50 14.22 -9.74
CA SER A 201 1.76 13.54 -9.42
C SER A 201 2.45 14.18 -8.22
N VAL A 202 2.36 15.51 -8.06
CA VAL A 202 2.87 16.21 -6.87
C VAL A 202 2.13 15.77 -5.61
N GLN A 203 0.80 15.66 -5.66
CA GLN A 203 0.01 15.14 -4.55
C GLN A 203 0.43 13.71 -4.17
N ILE A 204 0.59 12.84 -5.17
CA ILE A 204 1.04 11.44 -4.98
C ILE A 204 2.45 11.40 -4.39
N TYR A 205 3.39 12.20 -4.92
CA TYR A 205 4.77 12.28 -4.42
C TYR A 205 4.80 12.66 -2.94
N CYS A 206 4.11 13.74 -2.55
CA CYS A 206 4.08 14.19 -1.16
C CYS A 206 3.46 13.14 -0.22
N SER A 207 2.39 12.45 -0.64
CA SER A 207 1.84 11.30 0.08
C SER A 207 2.88 10.19 0.28
N CYS A 208 3.60 9.79 -0.78
CA CYS A 208 4.64 8.77 -0.69
C CYS A 208 5.78 9.18 0.23
N MET A 209 6.26 10.43 0.13
CA MET A 209 7.37 10.92 0.95
C MET A 209 7.02 10.98 2.43
N LEU A 210 5.81 11.43 2.77
CA LEU A 210 5.34 11.40 4.16
C LEU A 210 5.25 9.97 4.68
N ALA A 211 4.78 9.03 3.84
CA ALA A 211 4.81 7.58 4.09
C ALA A 211 6.22 6.96 4.11
N LYS A 212 7.27 7.78 4.19
CA LYS A 212 8.67 7.40 4.33
C LYS A 212 9.16 6.59 3.12
N ALA A 213 8.68 6.88 1.91
CA ALA A 213 9.29 6.37 0.69
C ALA A 213 10.71 6.92 0.55
N ASP A 214 11.67 6.07 0.20
CA ASP A 214 13.04 6.49 -0.04
C ASP A 214 13.18 7.12 -1.43
N PHE A 215 12.44 6.57 -2.40
CA PHE A 215 12.44 7.01 -3.79
C PHE A 215 11.02 7.00 -4.39
N PHE A 216 10.82 7.74 -5.47
CA PHE A 216 9.55 7.86 -6.19
C PHE A 216 9.71 7.63 -7.69
N LEU A 217 9.07 6.59 -8.21
CA LEU A 217 9.12 6.21 -9.63
C LEU A 217 8.08 7.01 -10.44
N THR A 218 8.53 7.87 -11.35
CA THR A 218 7.68 8.82 -12.08
C THR A 218 8.20 9.13 -13.49
N ALA A 219 7.30 9.55 -14.38
CA ALA A 219 7.64 10.18 -15.66
C ALA A 219 7.30 11.69 -15.68
N ASN A 220 6.82 12.24 -14.57
CA ASN A 220 6.47 13.65 -14.45
C ASN A 220 7.74 14.52 -14.52
N THR A 221 7.87 15.29 -15.60
CA THR A 221 9.06 16.09 -15.87
C THR A 221 9.28 17.22 -14.87
N TYR A 222 8.22 17.75 -14.26
CA TYR A 222 8.34 18.76 -13.21
C TYR A 222 9.03 18.18 -11.98
N LEU A 223 8.61 17.00 -11.52
CA LEU A 223 9.21 16.30 -10.38
C LEU A 223 10.64 15.84 -10.67
N LEU A 224 10.91 15.34 -11.87
CA LEU A 224 12.25 14.91 -12.30
C LEU A 224 13.24 16.08 -12.38
N ALA A 225 12.76 17.30 -12.62
CA ALA A 225 13.58 18.50 -12.69
C ALA A 225 13.87 19.13 -11.30
N GLN A 226 13.20 18.70 -10.23
CA GLN A 226 13.40 19.27 -8.90
C GLN A 226 14.68 18.74 -8.24
N ASN A 227 15.60 19.64 -7.91
CA ASN A 227 16.78 19.30 -7.12
C ASN A 227 16.38 18.89 -5.69
N GLY A 228 16.99 17.81 -5.19
CA GLY A 228 16.73 17.29 -3.84
C GLY A 228 15.47 16.43 -3.74
N PHE A 229 14.81 16.10 -4.86
CA PHE A 229 13.74 15.12 -4.88
C PHE A 229 14.34 13.75 -5.22
N ASN A 230 13.98 12.74 -4.44
CA ASN A 230 14.43 11.36 -4.67
C ASN A 230 13.52 10.72 -5.72
N THR A 231 13.64 11.14 -6.98
CA THR A 231 12.87 10.60 -8.09
C THR A 231 13.67 9.60 -8.90
N VAL A 232 12.95 8.64 -9.48
CA VAL A 232 13.49 7.63 -10.38
C VAL A 232 12.69 7.75 -11.69
N PRO A 233 13.34 7.99 -12.83
CA PRO A 233 12.64 8.08 -14.10
C PRO A 233 12.16 6.70 -14.56
N ILE A 234 11.00 6.69 -15.23
CA ILE A 234 10.50 5.57 -16.04
C ILE A 234 11.00 5.73 -17.47
#